data_AF-A0A8J6VAK8-F1
#
_entry.id   AF-A0A8J6VAK8-F1
#
_cell.length_a   1.000
_cell.length_b   1.000
_cell.length_c   1.000
_cell.angle_alpha   90.00
_cell.angle_beta   90.00
_cell.angle_gamma   90.00
#
_symmetry.space_group_name_H-M   'P 1'
#
loop_
_entity.id
_entity.type
_entity.pdbx_description
1 polymer ?
#
loop_
_entity_poly.entity_id
_entity_poly.type
_entity_poly.pdbx_seq_one_letter_code
_entity_poly.pdbx_strand_id
1 'polypeptide(L)'
;MEQREAELFERNRLFELKSRLFAYEKSIKDERRKLWEAEKDSEQEYTVWSQLELLSTYISGYVSQITEYGYIRQKSQEAINHLHQLSIFDVDCIVSWYRNSGDEYPKIKQFFELLDYIRLLTLEYIERYRLLEPTEK
;
A
#
# COMPACT_ATOMS: atom_id res chain seq x y z
N MET A 1 -4.46 18.53 23.54
CA MET A 1 -5.82 18.31 22.98
C MET A 1 -5.70 18.20 21.47
N GLU A 2 -5.06 19.18 20.82
CA GLU A 2 -4.73 19.21 19.39
C GLU A 2 -4.02 17.94 18.84
N GLN A 3 -3.03 17.38 19.55
CA GLN A 3 -2.28 16.20 19.06
C GLN A 3 -3.13 14.91 18.98
N ARG A 4 -4.12 14.74 19.87
CA ARG A 4 -5.03 13.59 19.84
C ARG A 4 -6.09 13.73 18.76
N GLU A 5 -6.56 14.95 18.52
CA GLU A 5 -7.49 15.24 17.43
C GLU A 5 -6.82 15.07 16.06
N ALA A 6 -5.56 15.50 15.94
CA ALA A 6 -4.75 15.29 14.73
C ALA A 6 -4.49 13.79 14.45
N GLU A 7 -4.13 13.00 15.47
CA GLU A 7 -3.94 11.55 15.33
C GLU A 7 -5.22 10.86 14.85
N LEU A 8 -6.35 11.18 15.48
CA LEU A 8 -7.65 10.61 15.11
C LEU A 8 -8.05 11.00 13.68
N PHE A 9 -7.81 12.25 13.28
CA PHE A 9 -8.06 12.70 11.92
C PHE A 9 -7.25 11.91 10.89
N GLU A 10 -5.95 11.72 11.14
CA GLU A 10 -5.06 10.99 10.23
C GLU A 10 -5.40 9.50 10.17
N ARG A 11 -5.77 8.90 11.32
CA ARG A 11 -6.25 7.52 11.37
C ARG A 11 -7.54 7.32 10.59
N ASN A 12 -8.50 8.23 10.71
CA ASN A 12 -9.75 8.20 9.94
C ASN A 12 -9.48 8.36 8.44
N ARG A 13 -8.58 9.26 8.06
CA ARG A 13 -8.15 9.42 6.67
C ARG A 13 -7.54 8.14 6.10
N LEU A 14 -6.66 7.47 6.85
CA LEU A 14 -6.08 6.19 6.45
C LEU A 14 -7.16 5.10 6.26
N PHE A 15 -8.15 5.05 7.15
CA PHE A 15 -9.30 4.15 7.02
C PHE A 15 -10.13 4.40 5.76
N GLU A 16 -10.43 5.67 5.46
CA GLU A 16 -11.16 6.06 4.26
C GLU A 16 -10.40 5.70 2.98
N LEU A 17 -9.08 5.98 2.94
CA LEU A 17 -8.23 5.66 1.80
C LEU A 17 -8.12 4.15 1.57
N LYS A 18 -7.97 3.35 2.64
CA LYS A 18 -8.00 1.88 2.56
C LYS A 18 -9.34 1.38 2.01
N SER A 19 -10.45 1.97 2.44
CA SER A 19 -11.78 1.62 1.93
C SER A 19 -11.93 1.94 0.45
N ARG A 20 -11.39 3.08 -0.01
CA ARG A 20 -11.33 3.43 -1.43
C ARG A 20 -10.46 2.46 -2.22
N LEU A 21 -9.31 2.05 -1.70
CA LEU A 21 -8.42 1.07 -2.33
C LEU A 21 -9.14 -0.26 -2.59
N PHE A 22 -9.88 -0.79 -1.60
CA PHE A 22 -10.71 -1.99 -1.80
C PHE A 22 -11.83 -1.80 -2.84
N ALA A 23 -12.42 -0.61 -2.92
CA ALA A 23 -13.40 -0.32 -3.96
C ALA A 23 -12.76 -0.33 -5.36
N TYR A 24 -11.55 0.24 -5.49
CA TYR A 24 -10.78 0.21 -6.74
C TYR A 24 -10.42 -1.22 -7.15
N GLU A 25 -9.99 -2.07 -6.21
CA GLU A 25 -9.67 -3.48 -6.49
C GLU A 25 -10.83 -4.24 -7.15
N LYS A 26 -12.08 -3.95 -6.74
CA LYS A 26 -13.26 -4.55 -7.37
C LYS A 26 -13.50 -4.05 -8.80
N SER A 27 -13.08 -2.83 -9.10
CA SER A 27 -13.30 -2.15 -10.39
C SER A 27 -12.28 -2.51 -11.47
N ILE A 28 -11.15 -3.12 -11.10
CA ILE A 28 -10.01 -3.41 -11.99
C ILE A 28 -10.06 -4.81 -12.63
N LYS A 29 -11.15 -5.58 -12.44
CA LYS A 29 -11.26 -6.97 -12.90
C LYS A 29 -10.93 -7.19 -14.38
N ASP A 30 -11.38 -6.29 -15.25
CA ASP A 30 -11.15 -6.41 -16.69
C ASP A 30 -9.69 -6.11 -17.06
N GLU A 31 -9.12 -5.05 -16.48
CA GLU A 31 -7.71 -4.72 -16.64
C GLU A 31 -6.80 -5.80 -16.07
N ARG A 32 -7.16 -6.41 -14.93
CA ARG A 32 -6.46 -7.54 -14.34
C ARG A 32 -6.43 -8.73 -15.30
N ARG A 33 -7.56 -9.04 -15.95
CA ARG A 33 -7.62 -10.12 -16.95
C ARG A 33 -6.73 -9.83 -18.14
N LYS A 34 -6.83 -8.61 -18.70
CA LYS A 34 -5.98 -8.16 -19.80
C LYS A 34 -4.49 -8.23 -19.44
N LEU A 35 -4.13 -7.85 -18.22
CA LEU A 35 -2.74 -7.90 -17.74
C LEU A 35 -2.26 -9.34 -17.61
N TRP A 36 -3.07 -10.21 -17.00
CA TRP A 36 -2.75 -11.64 -16.91
C TRP A 36 -2.56 -12.29 -18.29
N GLU A 37 -3.41 -11.96 -19.28
CA GLU A 37 -3.27 -12.46 -20.64
C GLU A 37 -1.97 -12.01 -21.32
N ALA A 38 -1.48 -10.80 -20.99
CA ALA A 38 -0.22 -10.27 -21.50
C ALA A 38 1.01 -10.88 -20.79
N GLU A 39 0.88 -11.27 -19.53
CA GLU A 39 1.98 -11.76 -18.70
C GLU A 39 2.07 -13.29 -18.61
N LYS A 40 1.02 -14.04 -18.99
CA LYS A 40 0.94 -15.50 -18.80
C LYS A 40 2.07 -16.31 -19.45
N ASP A 41 2.67 -15.77 -20.52
CA ASP A 41 3.76 -16.41 -21.28
C ASP A 41 5.12 -15.75 -20.98
N SER A 42 5.18 -14.86 -19.98
CA SER A 42 6.40 -14.19 -19.55
C SER A 42 7.36 -15.15 -18.86
N GLU A 43 8.66 -15.07 -19.18
CA GLU A 43 9.72 -15.79 -18.47
C GLU A 43 10.14 -15.10 -17.16
N GLN A 44 9.50 -13.97 -16.80
CA GLN A 44 9.80 -13.26 -15.55
C GLN A 44 9.36 -14.08 -14.33
N GLU A 45 10.23 -14.13 -13.32
CA GLU A 45 9.96 -14.82 -12.04
C GLU A 45 8.75 -14.23 -11.30
N TYR A 46 8.53 -12.91 -11.42
CA TYR A 46 7.42 -12.21 -10.82
C TYR A 46 6.72 -11.31 -11.84
N THR A 47 5.40 -11.43 -11.91
CA THR A 47 4.55 -10.58 -12.75
C THR A 47 4.22 -9.26 -12.03
N VAL A 48 3.84 -8.23 -12.78
CA VAL A 48 3.40 -6.94 -12.22
C VAL A 48 2.23 -7.16 -11.27
N TRP A 49 1.30 -8.03 -11.63
CA TRP A 49 0.16 -8.35 -10.79
C TRP A 49 0.56 -9.01 -9.47
N SER A 50 1.49 -9.98 -9.49
CA SER A 50 1.95 -10.64 -8.25
C SER A 50 2.65 -9.67 -7.30
N GLN A 51 3.44 -8.73 -7.84
CA GLN A 51 4.10 -7.70 -7.04
C GLN A 51 3.08 -6.74 -6.44
N LEU A 52 2.07 -6.36 -7.22
CA LEU A 52 0.99 -5.51 -6.71
C LEU A 52 0.22 -6.17 -5.55
N GLU A 53 -0.10 -7.46 -5.65
CA GLU A 53 -0.76 -8.22 -4.58
C GLU A 53 0.10 -8.26 -3.31
N LEU A 54 1.42 -8.46 -3.45
CA LEU A 54 2.37 -8.48 -2.34
C LEU A 54 2.42 -7.11 -1.62
N LEU A 55 2.64 -6.03 -2.38
CA LEU A 55 2.71 -4.67 -1.86
C LEU A 55 1.41 -4.27 -1.18
N SER A 56 0.27 -4.56 -1.83
CA SER A 56 -1.07 -4.27 -1.30
C SER A 56 -1.31 -4.97 0.03
N THR A 57 -0.91 -6.24 0.14
CA THR A 57 -1.08 -7.04 1.35
C THR A 57 -0.32 -6.43 2.53
N TYR A 58 0.97 -6.11 2.37
CA TYR A 58 1.77 -5.57 3.46
C TYR A 58 1.36 -4.16 3.87
N ILE A 59 1.15 -3.26 2.92
CA ILE A 59 0.73 -1.87 3.20
C ILE A 59 -0.64 -1.87 3.89
N SER A 60 -1.61 -2.63 3.36
CA SER A 60 -2.93 -2.76 3.98
C SER A 60 -2.84 -3.37 5.38
N GLY A 61 -1.88 -4.27 5.62
CA GLY A 61 -1.61 -4.85 6.94
C GLY A 61 -1.19 -3.79 7.98
N TYR A 62 -0.29 -2.88 7.63
CA TYR A 62 0.09 -1.77 8.53
C TYR A 62 -1.06 -0.81 8.78
N VAL A 63 -1.78 -0.43 7.71
CA VAL A 63 -2.93 0.47 7.83
C VAL A 63 -3.99 -0.15 8.74
N SER A 64 -4.29 -1.45 8.60
CA SER A 64 -5.26 -2.15 9.45
C SER A 64 -4.89 -2.04 10.93
N GLN A 65 -3.63 -2.31 11.26
CA GLN A 65 -3.14 -2.22 12.64
C GLN A 65 -3.34 -0.82 13.21
N ILE A 66 -2.94 0.21 12.46
CA ILE A 66 -3.13 1.61 12.83
C ILE A 66 -4.61 1.92 13.04
N THR A 67 -5.48 1.58 12.08
CA THR A 67 -6.89 1.98 12.11
C THR A 67 -7.71 1.24 13.15
N GLU A 68 -7.41 -0.04 13.41
CA GLU A 68 -8.18 -0.88 14.32
C GLU A 68 -7.70 -0.76 15.76
N TYR A 69 -6.38 -0.64 15.97
CA TYR A 69 -5.80 -0.70 17.30
C TYR A 69 -5.11 0.59 17.74
N GLY A 70 -4.83 1.51 16.82
CA GLY A 70 -4.06 2.72 17.10
C GLY A 70 -2.57 2.46 17.34
N TYR A 71 -2.07 1.24 17.10
CA TYR A 71 -0.65 0.87 17.23
C TYR A 71 -0.25 -0.14 16.15
N ILE A 72 1.05 -0.36 16.00
CA ILE A 72 1.63 -1.41 15.15
C ILE A 72 2.31 -2.47 16.03
N ARG A 73 2.31 -3.73 15.60
CA ARG A 73 2.87 -4.85 16.36
C ARG A 73 4.41 -4.87 16.31
N GLN A 74 4.98 -4.48 15.18
CA GLN A 74 6.44 -4.41 15.01
C GLN A 74 6.99 -3.16 15.68
N LYS A 75 8.30 -3.17 15.92
CA LYS A 75 9.00 -1.95 16.35
C LYS A 75 8.83 -0.86 15.31
N SER A 76 8.63 0.38 15.74
CA SER A 76 8.45 1.53 14.83
C SER A 76 9.53 1.60 13.74
N GLN A 77 10.81 1.40 14.09
CA GLN A 77 11.90 1.43 13.12
C GLN A 77 11.86 0.27 12.10
N GLU A 78 11.48 -0.93 12.54
CA GLU A 78 11.36 -2.09 11.65
C GLU A 78 10.22 -1.88 10.64
N ALA A 79 9.09 -1.33 11.11
CA ALA A 79 7.97 -0.99 10.25
C ALA A 79 8.32 0.12 9.25
N ILE A 80 9.01 1.18 9.70
CA ILE A 80 9.50 2.25 8.81
C ILE A 80 10.42 1.68 7.73
N ASN A 81 11.41 0.88 8.12
CA ASN A 81 12.35 0.28 7.18
C ASN A 81 11.63 -0.60 6.14
N HIS A 82 10.68 -1.42 6.60
CA HIS A 82 9.90 -2.27 5.70
C HIS A 82 9.00 -1.45 4.77
N LEU A 83 8.31 -0.42 5.27
CA LEU A 83 7.50 0.48 4.43
C LEU A 83 8.32 1.29 3.42
N HIS A 84 9.60 1.57 3.69
CA HIS A 84 10.50 2.11 2.67
C HIS A 84 10.81 1.08 1.57
N GLN A 85 11.04 -0.18 1.94
CA GLN A 85 11.29 -1.27 0.97
C GLN A 85 10.08 -1.60 0.09
N LEU A 86 8.86 -1.24 0.53
CA LEU A 86 7.61 -1.46 -0.21
C LEU A 86 7.30 -0.34 -1.23
N SER A 87 8.28 0.50 -1.58
CA SER A 87 8.13 1.52 -2.63
C SER A 87 7.80 0.87 -3.97
N ILE A 88 6.64 1.23 -4.56
CA ILE A 88 6.21 0.66 -5.84
C ILE A 88 7.20 0.97 -6.98
N PHE A 89 7.95 2.07 -6.85
CA PHE A 89 8.89 2.56 -7.86
C PHE A 89 10.30 2.01 -7.69
N ASP A 90 10.54 1.16 -6.69
CA ASP A 90 11.79 0.42 -6.52
C ASP A 90 11.68 -1.00 -7.09
N VAL A 91 10.53 -1.40 -7.64
CA VAL A 91 10.30 -2.71 -8.25
C VAL A 91 10.42 -2.62 -9.77
N ASP A 92 11.48 -3.21 -10.33
CA ASP A 92 11.85 -3.08 -11.74
C ASP A 92 10.72 -3.43 -12.72
N CYS A 93 10.00 -4.54 -12.50
CA CYS A 93 8.92 -4.95 -13.39
C CYS A 93 7.74 -3.96 -13.36
N ILE A 94 7.42 -3.39 -12.18
CA ILE A 94 6.39 -2.36 -12.03
C ILE A 94 6.83 -1.08 -12.73
N VAL A 95 8.08 -0.63 -12.55
CA VAL A 95 8.60 0.59 -13.18
C VAL A 95 8.58 0.46 -14.71
N SER A 96 9.04 -0.66 -15.23
CA SER A 96 9.02 -0.95 -16.67
C SER A 96 7.59 -0.95 -17.21
N TRP A 97 6.68 -1.67 -16.55
CA TRP A 97 5.27 -1.71 -16.93
C TRP A 97 4.60 -0.34 -16.85
N TYR A 98 4.83 0.42 -15.77
CA TYR A 98 4.21 1.73 -15.54
C TYR A 98 4.60 2.72 -16.65
N ARG A 99 5.85 2.67 -17.13
CA ARG A 99 6.34 3.51 -18.25
C ARG A 99 5.84 3.06 -19.61
N ASN A 100 5.83 1.75 -19.88
CA ASN A 100 5.64 1.22 -21.22
C ASN A 100 4.18 0.87 -21.54
N SER A 101 3.41 0.50 -20.53
CA SER A 101 2.06 -0.06 -20.70
C SER A 101 1.05 0.52 -19.72
N GLY A 102 1.46 1.22 -18.66
CA GLY A 102 0.58 1.70 -17.59
C GLY A 102 -0.59 2.55 -18.09
N ASP A 103 -0.43 3.31 -19.17
CA ASP A 103 -1.50 4.13 -19.76
C ASP A 103 -2.62 3.28 -20.40
N GLU A 104 -2.34 2.02 -20.74
CA GLU A 104 -3.35 1.07 -21.21
C GLU A 104 -4.17 0.42 -20.08
N TYR A 105 -3.75 0.63 -18.83
CA TYR A 105 -4.36 0.07 -17.63
C TYR A 105 -4.60 1.18 -16.59
N PRO A 106 -5.43 2.18 -16.94
CA PRO A 106 -5.59 3.39 -16.13
C PRO A 106 -6.10 3.10 -14.71
N LYS A 107 -6.91 2.06 -14.50
CA LYS A 107 -7.39 1.73 -13.15
C LYS A 107 -6.33 1.03 -12.32
N ILE A 108 -5.54 0.12 -12.91
CA ILE A 108 -4.39 -0.50 -12.21
C ILE A 108 -3.35 0.58 -11.88
N LYS A 109 -3.12 1.52 -12.79
CA LYS A 109 -2.23 2.67 -12.56
C LYS A 109 -2.69 3.51 -11.35
N GLN A 110 -3.97 3.88 -11.31
CA GLN A 110 -4.56 4.58 -10.17
C GLN A 110 -4.49 3.76 -8.87
N PHE A 111 -4.62 2.44 -8.95
CA PHE A 111 -4.48 1.56 -7.80
C PHE A 111 -3.07 1.62 -7.23
N PHE A 112 -2.03 1.53 -8.07
CA PHE A 112 -0.63 1.68 -7.66
C PHE A 112 -0.38 3.04 -6.99
N GLU A 113 -0.83 4.12 -7.62
CA GLU A 113 -0.64 5.48 -7.10
C GLU A 113 -1.33 5.67 -5.74
N LEU A 114 -2.56 5.18 -5.60
CA LEU A 114 -3.27 5.24 -4.31
C LEU A 114 -2.58 4.38 -3.26
N LEU A 115 -2.08 3.21 -3.63
CA LEU A 115 -1.37 2.31 -2.72
C LEU A 115 -0.06 2.94 -2.21
N ASP A 116 0.74 3.51 -3.09
CA ASP A 116 1.99 4.19 -2.72
C ASP A 116 1.72 5.44 -1.88
N TYR A 117 0.65 6.16 -2.20
CA TYR A 117 0.21 7.28 -1.38
C TYR A 117 -0.17 6.86 0.04
N ILE A 118 -0.92 5.76 0.18
CA ILE A 118 -1.26 5.19 1.48
C ILE A 118 0.00 4.77 2.23
N ARG A 119 0.99 4.17 1.56
CA ARG A 119 2.29 3.80 2.14
C ARG A 119 3.01 5.01 2.73
N LEU A 120 3.07 6.12 1.99
CA LEU A 120 3.70 7.37 2.45
C LEU A 120 2.98 7.96 3.67
N LEU A 121 1.65 7.99 3.66
CA LEU A 121 0.87 8.45 4.83
C LEU A 121 1.04 7.52 6.03
N THR A 122 1.20 6.23 5.80
CA THR A 122 1.46 5.25 6.86
C THR A 122 2.84 5.47 7.49
N LEU A 123 3.87 5.73 6.68
CA LEU A 123 5.20 6.11 7.16
C LEU A 123 5.13 7.37 8.02
N GLU A 124 4.53 8.43 7.49
CA GLU A 124 4.40 9.72 8.18
C GLU A 124 3.68 9.55 9.53
N TYR A 125 2.61 8.76 9.57
CA TYR A 125 1.87 8.47 10.80
C TYR A 125 2.76 7.78 11.85
N ILE A 126 3.50 6.74 11.46
CA ILE A 126 4.37 5.99 12.39
C ILE A 126 5.50 6.89 12.91
N GLU A 127 6.14 7.66 12.04
CA GLU A 127 7.22 8.58 12.40
C GLU A 127 6.75 9.67 13.37
N ARG A 128 5.58 10.25 13.10
CA ARG A 128 5.04 11.37 13.87
C ARG A 128 4.58 10.96 15.27
N TYR A 129 3.86 9.85 15.38
CA TYR A 129 3.30 9.42 16.66
C TYR A 129 4.18 8.43 17.41
N ARG A 130 5.29 7.97 16.80
CA ARG A 130 6.25 7.01 17.39
C ARG A 130 5.52 5.92 18.16
N LEU A 131 4.57 5.27 17.50
CA LEU A 131 3.63 4.35 18.14
C LEU A 131 4.40 3.41 19.07
N LEU A 132 4.16 3.60 20.37
CA LEU A 132 4.78 2.81 21.42
C LEU A 132 4.31 1.37 21.25
N GLU A 133 5.24 0.43 21.34
CA GLU A 133 4.93 -0.99 21.45
C GLU A 133 3.85 -1.18 22.53
N PRO A 134 2.85 -2.05 22.34
CA PRO A 134 1.98 -2.40 23.45
C PRO A 134 2.88 -2.99 24.54
N THR A 135 2.97 -2.31 25.69
CA THR A 135 3.57 -2.90 26.89
C THR A 135 2.81 -4.18 27.19
N GLU A 136 3.48 -5.32 27.01
CA GLU A 136 2.99 -6.62 27.47
C GLU A 136 2.56 -6.46 28.92
N LYS A 137 1.27 -6.71 29.20
CA LYS A 137 0.74 -6.87 30.55
C LYS A 137 0.88 -8.31 30.98
#